data_AF-A0A836GNB8-F1
#
_entry.id   AF-A0A836GNB8-F1
#
_cell.length_a   1.000
_cell.length_b   1.000
_cell.length_c   1.000
_cell.angle_alpha   90.00
_cell.angle_beta   90.00
_cell.angle_gamma   90.00
#
_symmetry.space_group_name_H-M   'P 1'
#
loop_
_entity.id
_entity.type
_entity.pdbx_description
1 polymer ?
#
loop_
_entity_poly.entity_id
_entity_poly.type
_entity_poly.pdbx_seq_one_letter_code
_entity_poly.pdbx_strand_id
1 'polypeptide(L)'
;MGGVHQVATEGVCKFLKHPKYLGVVEWVRSAGLSESDEVEGTACILYYNGWRAECLYLLEASDIRSMGYLAQAARMSLMEKA
;
A
#
# COMPACT_ATOMS: atom_id res chain seq x y z
N MET A 1 -34.44 -4.79 -20.12
CA MET A 1 -33.79 -5.51 -18.99
C MET A 1 -32.30 -5.56 -19.29
N GLY A 2 -31.36 -5.06 -18.50
CA GLY A 2 -31.32 -4.14 -17.37
C GLY A 2 -29.89 -3.61 -17.39
N GLY A 3 -29.71 -2.29 -17.39
CA GLY A 3 -28.38 -1.69 -17.37
C GLY A 3 -27.72 -1.98 -16.03
N VAL A 4 -26.55 -2.59 -16.05
CA VAL A 4 -25.66 -2.59 -14.89
C VAL A 4 -24.70 -1.42 -15.05
N HIS A 5 -24.92 -0.37 -14.25
CA HIS A 5 -24.00 0.73 -14.05
C HIS A 5 -22.64 0.18 -13.58
N GLN A 6 -21.64 0.20 -14.45
CA GLN A 6 -20.23 0.25 -14.02
C GLN A 6 -19.85 1.71 -13.81
N VAL A 7 -20.22 2.25 -12.66
CA VAL A 7 -19.71 3.54 -12.17
C VAL A 7 -18.72 3.23 -11.05
N ALA A 8 -17.48 2.88 -11.40
CA ALA A 8 -16.37 2.81 -10.45
C ALA A 8 -15.00 2.64 -11.15
N THR A 9 -14.58 3.51 -12.08
CA THR A 9 -13.24 3.35 -12.70
C THR A 9 -12.45 4.64 -12.93
N GLU A 10 -13.07 5.79 -13.19
CA GLU A 10 -12.29 6.99 -13.56
C GLU A 10 -11.59 7.71 -12.39
N GLY A 11 -12.17 7.66 -11.18
CA GLY A 11 -11.57 8.30 -9.99
C GLY A 11 -10.43 7.49 -9.36
N VAL A 12 -10.63 6.16 -9.26
CA VAL A 12 -9.68 5.22 -8.65
C VAL A 12 -8.41 5.09 -9.51
N CYS A 13 -8.54 5.06 -10.84
CA CYS A 13 -7.39 4.99 -11.73
C CYS A 13 -6.47 6.23 -11.71
N LYS A 14 -7.00 7.42 -11.36
CA LYS A 14 -6.16 8.63 -11.24
C LYS A 14 -5.36 8.63 -9.94
N PHE A 15 -5.93 8.10 -8.87
CA PHE A 15 -5.28 7.97 -7.57
C PHE A 15 -4.09 6.99 -7.61
N LEU A 16 -4.26 5.84 -8.26
CA LEU A 16 -3.21 4.82 -8.42
C LEU A 16 -2.02 5.30 -9.27
N LYS A 17 -2.21 6.37 -10.05
CA LYS A 17 -1.15 7.03 -10.84
C LYS A 17 -0.55 8.24 -10.14
N HIS A 18 -0.99 8.57 -8.92
CA HIS A 18 -0.49 9.72 -8.20
C HIS A 18 0.98 9.50 -7.80
N PRO A 19 1.92 10.42 -8.11
CA PRO A 19 3.35 10.21 -7.86
C PRO A 19 3.69 9.87 -6.40
N LYS A 20 2.99 10.49 -5.45
CA LYS A 20 3.20 10.20 -4.02
C LYS A 20 2.72 8.79 -3.64
N TYR A 21 1.68 8.28 -4.29
CA TYR A 21 1.22 6.91 -4.08
C TYR A 21 2.22 5.92 -4.69
N LEU A 22 2.67 6.18 -5.93
CA LEU A 22 3.69 5.36 -6.58
C LEU A 22 5.00 5.30 -5.77
N GLY A 23 5.39 6.38 -5.11
CA GLY A 23 6.51 6.36 -4.18
C GLY A 23 6.32 5.37 -3.01
N VAL A 24 5.11 5.29 -2.45
CA VAL A 24 4.80 4.31 -1.39
C VAL A 24 4.82 2.89 -1.96
N VAL A 25 4.26 2.67 -3.16
CA VAL A 25 4.31 1.36 -3.85
C VAL A 25 5.74 0.88 -4.05
N GLU A 26 6.62 1.74 -4.58
CA GLU A 26 8.01 1.40 -4.81
C GLU A 26 8.76 1.13 -3.50
N TRP A 27 8.47 1.92 -2.45
CA TRP A 27 9.05 1.67 -1.13
C TRP A 27 8.65 0.28 -0.60
N VAL A 28 7.36 -0.06 -0.66
CA VAL A 28 6.83 -1.37 -0.21
C VAL A 28 7.43 -2.52 -1.02
N ARG A 29 7.52 -2.37 -2.35
CA ARG A 29 8.18 -3.37 -3.22
C ARG A 29 9.65 -3.57 -2.85
N SER A 30 10.36 -2.47 -2.58
CA SER A 30 11.75 -2.52 -2.13
C SER A 30 11.94 -3.01 -0.68
N ALA A 31 10.85 -3.27 0.05
CA ALA A 31 10.86 -3.97 1.33
C ALA A 31 10.82 -5.49 1.18
N GLY A 32 10.70 -6.01 -0.03
CA GLY A 32 10.68 -7.46 -0.29
C GLY A 32 9.29 -8.02 -0.55
N LEU A 33 8.23 -7.20 -0.49
CA LEU A 33 6.90 -7.62 -0.94
C LEU A 33 6.91 -7.70 -2.47
N SER A 34 6.54 -8.86 -3.00
CA SER A 34 6.62 -9.17 -4.43
C SER A 34 5.26 -9.42 -5.07
N GLU A 35 4.28 -9.89 -4.29
CA GLU A 35 2.93 -10.13 -4.76
C GLU A 35 2.19 -8.82 -4.99
N SER A 36 1.61 -8.64 -6.19
CA SER A 36 1.04 -7.35 -6.59
C SER A 36 -0.12 -6.92 -5.67
N ASP A 37 -0.98 -7.86 -5.27
CA ASP A 37 -2.07 -7.60 -4.34
C ASP A 37 -1.58 -7.18 -2.95
N GLU A 38 -0.50 -7.80 -2.44
CA GLU A 38 0.11 -7.42 -1.15
C GLU A 38 0.76 -6.03 -1.22
N VAL A 39 1.49 -5.75 -2.30
CA VAL A 39 2.15 -4.47 -2.52
C VAL A 39 1.12 -3.34 -2.63
N GLU A 40 0.11 -3.50 -3.50
CA GLU A 40 -0.91 -2.48 -3.71
C GLU A 40 -1.80 -2.30 -2.48
N GLY A 41 -2.23 -3.40 -1.84
CA GLY A 41 -3.02 -3.33 -0.60
C GLY A 41 -2.29 -2.58 0.51
N THR A 42 -1.01 -2.90 0.70
CA THR A 42 -0.17 -2.24 1.72
C THR A 42 0.10 -0.78 1.39
N ALA A 43 0.46 -0.48 0.15
CA ALA A 43 0.66 0.89 -0.27
C ALA A 43 -0.61 1.74 -0.14
N CYS A 44 -1.77 1.16 -0.44
CA CYS A 44 -3.06 1.83 -0.30
C CYS A 44 -3.37 2.17 1.17
N ILE A 45 -3.21 1.21 2.09
CA ILE A 45 -3.44 1.44 3.52
C ILE A 45 -2.47 2.48 4.07
N LEU A 46 -1.18 2.36 3.78
CA LEU A 46 -0.18 3.34 4.20
C LEU A 46 -0.51 4.74 3.70
N TYR A 47 -0.76 4.86 2.40
CA TYR A 47 -1.03 6.15 1.78
C TYR A 47 -2.32 6.80 2.29
N TYR A 48 -3.38 5.99 2.50
CA TYR A 48 -4.65 6.43 3.09
C TYR A 48 -4.49 6.93 4.52
N ASN A 49 -3.64 6.27 5.32
CA ASN A 49 -3.27 6.71 6.67
C ASN A 49 -2.32 7.93 6.68
N GLY A 50 -2.02 8.52 5.51
CA GLY A 50 -1.23 9.74 5.40
C GLY A 50 0.27 9.52 5.21
N TRP A 51 0.74 8.27 5.19
CA TRP A 51 2.15 7.96 4.99
C TRP A 51 2.61 8.35 3.59
N ARG A 52 3.87 8.77 3.50
CA ARG A 52 4.58 9.12 2.26
C ARG A 52 5.91 8.39 2.24
N ALA A 53 6.41 8.09 1.05
CA ALA A 53 7.66 7.36 0.88
C ALA A 53 8.81 7.97 1.69
N GLU A 54 8.89 9.31 1.74
CA GLU A 54 9.91 10.01 2.51
C GLU A 54 9.81 9.84 4.02
N CYS A 55 8.69 9.34 4.58
CA CYS A 55 8.49 9.18 6.02
C CYS A 55 8.32 7.70 6.45
N LEU A 56 8.34 6.74 5.53
CA LEU A 56 8.08 5.33 5.85
C LEU A 56 9.16 4.69 6.75
N TYR A 57 10.34 5.31 6.87
CA TYR A 57 11.38 4.93 7.84
C TYR A 57 11.01 5.27 9.30
N LEU A 58 9.87 5.92 9.52
CA LEU A 58 9.35 6.22 10.86
C LEU A 58 8.21 5.28 11.27
N LEU A 59 7.87 4.28 10.45
CA LEU A 59 6.83 3.32 10.78
C LEU A 59 7.21 2.56 12.05
N GLU A 60 6.31 2.58 13.03
CA GLU A 60 6.52 1.80 14.24
C GLU A 60 6.03 0.36 14.06
N ALA A 61 6.56 -0.54 14.88
CA ALA A 61 6.09 -1.93 14.87
C ALA A 61 4.58 -2.03 15.16
N SER A 62 3.99 -1.08 15.89
CA SER A 62 2.54 -0.95 16.09
C SER A 62 1.78 -0.74 14.78
N ASP A 63 2.26 0.16 13.92
CA ASP A 63 1.64 0.47 12.64
C ASP A 63 1.66 -0.77 11.74
N ILE A 64 2.78 -1.46 11.67
CA ILE A 64 2.95 -2.65 10.82
C ILE A 64 2.16 -3.85 11.38
N ARG A 65 2.08 -4.01 12.71
CA ARG A 65 1.25 -5.07 13.32
C ARG A 65 -0.23 -4.90 13.01
N SER A 66 -0.71 -3.68 12.78
CA SER A 66 -2.10 -3.42 12.39
C SER A 66 -2.43 -3.96 10.98
N MET A 67 -1.43 -4.22 10.14
CA MET A 67 -1.57 -4.82 8.80
C MET A 67 -1.71 -6.35 8.88
N GLY A 68 -2.68 -6.82 9.65
CA GLY A 68 -2.89 -8.25 9.96
C GLY A 68 -3.23 -9.14 8.76
N TYR A 69 -3.56 -8.55 7.61
CA TYR A 69 -3.78 -9.28 6.35
C TYR A 69 -2.47 -9.75 5.70
N LEU A 70 -1.32 -9.19 6.09
CA LEU A 70 -0.01 -9.58 5.59
C LEU A 70 0.53 -10.83 6.30
N ALA A 71 1.19 -11.68 5.52
CA ALA A 71 1.99 -12.77 6.07
C ALA A 71 3.01 -12.24 7.10
N GLN A 72 3.37 -13.09 8.07
CA GLN A 72 4.35 -12.71 9.10
C GLN A 72 5.69 -12.28 8.48
N ALA A 73 6.14 -12.98 7.44
CA ALA A 73 7.37 -12.65 6.73
C ALA A 73 7.30 -11.24 6.11
N ALA A 74 6.21 -10.90 5.42
CA ALA A 74 6.03 -9.57 4.84
C ALA A 74 6.03 -8.46 5.91
N ARG A 75 5.37 -8.69 7.06
CA ARG A 75 5.42 -7.75 8.20
C ARG A 75 6.83 -7.59 8.77
N MET A 76 7.59 -8.68 8.88
CA MET A 76 8.99 -8.62 9.32
C MET A 76 9.83 -7.79 8.36
N SER A 77 9.71 -8.02 7.04
CA SER A 77 10.50 -7.28 6.07
C SER A 77 10.17 -5.78 6.04
N LEU A 78 8.92 -5.40 6.30
CA LEU A 78 8.53 -4.00 6.50
C LEU A 78 9.17 -3.41 7.76
N MET A 79 9.20 -4.17 8.87
CA MET A 79 9.82 -3.73 10.13
C MET A 79 11.34 -3.59 10.02
N GLU A 80 12.00 -4.44 9.23
CA GLU A 80 13.45 -4.36 9.02
C GLU A 80 13.86 -3.17 8.13
N LYS A 81 12.95 -2.71 7.26
CA LYS A 81 13.20 -1.58 6.36
C LYS A 81 12.86 -0.22 6.99
N ALA A 82 11.79 -0.17 7.78
CA ALA A 82 11.36 1.03 8.48
C ALA A 82 12.45 1.49 9.47
#